data_AF-A0A3D5WNS2-F1
#
_entry.id   AF-A0A3D5WNS2-F1
#
_cell.length_a   1.000
_cell.length_b   1.000
_cell.length_c   1.000
_cell.angle_alpha   90.00
_cell.angle_beta   90.00
_cell.angle_gamma   90.00
#
_symmetry.space_group_name_H-M   'P 1'
#
loop_
_entity.id
_entity.type
_entity.pdbx_description
1 polymer ?
#
loop_
_entity_poly.entity_id
_entity_poly.type
_entity_poly.pdbx_seq_one_letter_code
_entity_poly.pdbx_strand_id
1 'polypeptide(L)'
;GADVEVPVGATNKNAMVPMTTINTRNILFICGGAFPELDKTIKNRLTKQSAIGFMSELKDKYDDDANILEQVTTEDLREFGMIPEFLGRLPVVFTLQAMTEDMLAQVLTQPKNAILKQYQKLLALDEVDLQFDDGAIRAIAKQAAEKKTGARALRAIIEKFMLDIMY
;
A
#
# COMPACT_ATOMS: atom_id res chain seq x y z
N GLY A 1 19.66 16.90 -8.32
CA GLY A 1 18.98 18.12 -7.83
C GLY A 1 19.04 19.17 -8.91
N ALA A 2 18.01 20.01 -8.99
CA ALA A 2 17.89 21.15 -9.88
C ALA A 2 17.30 22.34 -9.11
N ASP A 3 17.61 23.55 -9.54
CA ASP A 3 16.95 24.77 -9.08
C ASP A 3 15.66 24.96 -9.87
N VAL A 4 14.53 25.06 -9.17
CA VAL A 4 13.19 25.12 -9.77
C VAL A 4 12.45 26.33 -9.22
N GLU A 5 11.83 27.11 -10.09
CA GLU A 5 10.96 28.22 -9.69
C GLU A 5 9.55 27.72 -9.35
N VAL A 6 9.10 28.06 -8.14
CA VAL A 6 7.76 27.74 -7.64
C VAL A 6 7.00 29.03 -7.27
N PRO A 7 5.67 29.08 -7.52
CA PRO A 7 4.85 30.21 -7.12
C PRO A 7 4.69 30.28 -5.60
N VAL A 8 4.76 31.49 -5.05
CA VAL A 8 4.50 31.77 -3.63
C VAL A 8 3.09 32.32 -3.48
N GLY A 9 2.27 31.70 -2.64
CA GLY A 9 0.92 32.19 -2.31
C GLY A 9 -0.14 31.92 -3.39
N ALA A 10 0.19 31.22 -4.48
CA ALA A 10 -0.79 30.74 -5.46
C ALA A 10 -0.41 29.35 -5.97
N THR A 11 -1.41 28.57 -6.39
CA THR A 11 -1.23 27.21 -6.91
C THR A 11 -0.88 27.16 -8.39
N ASN A 12 -1.15 28.23 -9.14
CA ASN A 12 -0.91 28.30 -10.59
C ASN A 12 0.28 29.20 -10.92
N LYS A 13 1.09 28.77 -11.88
CA LYS A 13 2.14 29.60 -12.50
C LYS A 13 1.48 30.60 -13.45
N ASN A 14 1.21 31.81 -12.96
CA ASN A 14 0.82 32.95 -13.79
C ASN A 14 1.89 34.03 -13.68
N ALA A 15 2.10 34.82 -14.74
CA ALA A 15 3.23 35.76 -14.86
C ALA A 15 3.29 36.83 -13.75
N MET A 16 2.16 37.10 -13.09
CA MET A 16 2.05 38.08 -12.01
C MET A 16 2.28 37.49 -10.61
N VAL A 17 2.47 36.17 -10.49
CA VAL A 17 2.67 35.50 -9.20
C VAL A 17 4.14 35.57 -8.81
N PRO A 18 4.47 36.01 -7.58
CA PRO A 18 5.85 36.02 -7.11
C PRO A 18 6.40 34.59 -7.09
N MET A 19 7.56 34.41 -7.72
CA MET A 19 8.25 33.12 -7.80
C MET A 19 9.40 33.07 -6.79
N THR A 20 9.66 31.90 -6.24
CA THR A 20 10.87 31.65 -5.44
C THR A 20 11.63 30.46 -6.02
N THR A 21 12.95 30.52 -5.94
CA THR A 21 13.83 29.44 -6.42
C THR A 21 14.03 28.42 -5.30
N ILE A 22 13.73 27.16 -5.57
CA ILE A 22 13.97 26.04 -4.65
C ILE A 22 15.00 25.09 -5.24
N ASN A 23 16.04 24.81 -4.47
CA ASN A 23 17.02 23.77 -4.79
C ASN A 23 16.51 22.40 -4.32
N THR A 24 16.37 21.46 -5.26
CA THR A 24 15.84 20.11 -4.97
C THR A 24 16.91 19.08 -4.60
N ARG A 25 18.19 19.45 -4.43
CA ARG A 25 19.29 18.50 -4.19
C ARG A 25 19.12 17.67 -2.92
N ASN A 26 18.60 18.26 -1.85
CA ASN A 26 18.47 17.61 -0.53
C ASN A 26 17.01 17.30 -0.17
N ILE A 27 16.11 17.33 -1.15
CA ILE A 27 14.72 16.91 -0.95
C ILE A 27 14.65 15.40 -1.12
N LEU A 28 14.13 14.71 -0.10
CA LEU A 28 13.86 13.27 -0.19
C LEU A 28 12.62 13.03 -1.05
N PHE A 29 12.77 12.21 -2.09
CA PHE A 29 11.67 11.76 -2.93
C PHE A 29 11.30 10.32 -2.55
N ILE A 30 10.05 10.12 -2.16
CA ILE A 30 9.47 8.79 -1.96
C ILE A 30 8.41 8.61 -3.05
N CYS A 31 8.71 7.76 -4.01
CA CYS A 31 7.80 7.40 -5.10
C CYS A 31 7.16 6.04 -4.77
N GLY A 32 5.84 6.02 -4.57
CA GLY A 32 5.09 4.82 -4.27
C GLY A 32 3.85 4.70 -5.15
N GLY A 33 3.48 3.46 -5.47
CA GLY A 33 2.32 3.16 -6.30
C GLY A 33 1.96 1.69 -6.25
N ALA A 34 0.81 1.35 -6.83
CA ALA A 34 0.47 -0.03 -7.13
C ALA A 34 0.97 -0.34 -8.54
N PHE A 35 1.58 -1.51 -8.71
CA PHE A 35 2.10 -1.99 -9.99
C PHE A 35 1.38 -3.30 -10.35
N PRO A 36 0.13 -3.23 -10.85
CA PRO A 36 -0.59 -4.42 -11.29
C PRO A 36 0.22 -5.17 -12.33
N GLU A 37 0.18 -6.49 -12.34
CA GLU A 37 0.87 -7.35 -13.32
C GLU A 37 2.40 -7.41 -13.19
N LEU A 38 3.02 -6.61 -12.33
CA LEU A 38 4.45 -6.75 -12.02
C LEU A 38 4.75 -8.14 -11.44
N ASP A 39 3.81 -8.71 -10.69
CA ASP A 39 3.85 -10.09 -10.21
C ASP A 39 3.99 -11.10 -11.36
N LYS A 40 3.29 -10.88 -12.49
CA LYS A 40 3.40 -11.73 -13.68
C LYS A 40 4.78 -11.64 -14.32
N THR A 41 5.35 -10.43 -14.42
CA THR A 41 6.71 -10.22 -14.94
C THR A 41 7.75 -10.95 -14.09
N ILE A 42 7.66 -10.81 -12.77
CA ILE A 42 8.54 -11.51 -11.82
C ILE A 42 8.39 -13.03 -11.95
N LYS A 43 7.15 -13.54 -11.95
CA LYS A 43 6.85 -14.98 -12.15
C LYS A 43 7.48 -15.51 -13.44
N ASN A 44 7.25 -14.82 -14.56
CA ASN A 44 7.78 -15.23 -15.85
C ASN A 44 9.30 -15.35 -15.84
N ARG A 45 10.01 -14.42 -15.21
CA ARG A 45 11.47 -14.49 -15.06
C ARG A 45 11.90 -15.68 -14.21
N LEU A 46 11.30 -15.86 -13.02
CA LEU A 46 11.65 -16.94 -12.09
C LEU A 46 11.37 -18.33 -12.69
N THR A 47 10.26 -18.48 -13.40
CA THR A 47 9.89 -19.74 -14.06
C THR A 47 10.80 -20.04 -15.26
N LYS A 48 11.18 -19.02 -16.06
CA LYS A 48 12.13 -19.19 -17.17
C LYS A 48 13.52 -19.63 -16.68
N GLN A 49 14.01 -19.04 -15.57
CA GLN A 49 15.29 -19.45 -14.96
C GLN A 49 15.26 -20.90 -14.47
N SER A 50 14.11 -21.37 -13.99
CA SER A 50 13.93 -22.72 -13.43
C SER A 50 13.75 -23.80 -14.51
N ALA A 51 13.45 -23.44 -15.76
CA ALA A 51 13.16 -24.37 -16.85
C ALA A 51 14.41 -24.94 -17.56
N ILE A 52 15.61 -24.41 -17.27
CA ILE A 52 16.88 -24.88 -17.85
C ILE A 52 17.50 -25.94 -16.92
N GLY A 53 16.97 -27.16 -16.98
CA GLY A 53 17.46 -28.31 -16.21
C GLY A 53 16.60 -29.57 -16.42
N PHE A 54 17.24 -30.74 -16.41
CA PHE A 54 16.68 -32.07 -16.77
C PHE A 54 15.56 -32.60 -15.84
N MET A 55 15.01 -31.77 -14.94
CA MET A 55 14.00 -32.08 -13.92
C MET A 55 12.98 -30.92 -13.81
N SER A 56 12.26 -30.61 -14.89
CA SER A 56 11.38 -29.45 -14.97
C SER A 56 9.97 -29.67 -14.37
N GLU A 57 9.90 -29.97 -13.08
CA GLU A 57 8.65 -29.90 -12.29
C GLU A 57 8.62 -28.62 -11.44
N LEU A 58 8.53 -27.43 -12.04
CA LEU A 58 8.54 -26.18 -11.26
C LEU A 58 7.64 -25.06 -11.80
N LYS A 59 6.68 -25.34 -12.68
CA LYS A 59 5.76 -24.29 -13.19
C LYS A 59 4.92 -23.64 -12.08
N ASP A 60 4.61 -24.37 -11.02
CA ASP A 60 3.62 -23.94 -10.03
C ASP A 60 4.26 -23.41 -8.72
N LYS A 61 5.59 -23.44 -8.58
CA LYS A 61 6.27 -23.10 -7.31
C LYS A 61 5.97 -21.68 -6.82
N TYR A 62 5.75 -20.75 -7.74
CA TYR A 62 5.60 -19.32 -7.45
C TYR A 62 4.17 -18.83 -7.64
N ASP A 63 3.22 -19.72 -7.97
CA ASP A 63 1.88 -19.26 -8.33
C ASP A 63 1.07 -18.75 -7.14
N ASP A 64 1.25 -19.37 -5.97
CA ASP A 64 0.59 -19.03 -4.72
C ASP A 64 1.44 -18.14 -3.77
N ASP A 65 2.57 -17.62 -4.23
CA ASP A 65 3.42 -16.76 -3.40
C ASP A 65 2.81 -15.35 -3.24
N ALA A 66 2.20 -15.11 -2.09
CA ALA A 66 1.57 -13.84 -1.73
C ALA A 66 2.58 -12.68 -1.61
N ASN A 67 3.87 -12.96 -1.47
CA ASN A 67 4.94 -11.98 -1.29
C ASN A 67 5.92 -11.95 -2.47
N ILE A 68 5.49 -12.43 -3.65
CA ILE A 68 6.35 -12.50 -4.85
C ILE A 68 7.01 -11.17 -5.25
N LEU A 69 6.39 -10.03 -4.88
CA LEU A 69 6.95 -8.71 -5.10
C LEU A 69 8.30 -8.50 -4.40
N GLU A 70 8.60 -9.21 -3.31
CA GLU A 70 9.90 -9.15 -2.64
C GLU A 70 11.06 -9.61 -3.53
N GLN A 71 10.77 -10.38 -4.59
CA GLN A 71 11.74 -10.84 -5.56
C GLN A 71 11.96 -9.84 -6.70
N VAL A 72 11.38 -8.63 -6.65
CA VAL A 72 11.51 -7.63 -7.71
C VAL A 72 12.97 -7.24 -7.94
N THR A 73 13.33 -7.10 -9.21
CA THR A 73 14.62 -6.53 -9.62
C THR A 73 14.42 -5.31 -10.51
N THR A 74 15.50 -4.58 -10.75
CA THR A 74 15.52 -3.46 -11.69
C THR A 74 15.19 -3.89 -13.12
N GLU A 75 15.49 -5.13 -13.49
CA GLU A 75 15.16 -5.69 -14.81
C GLU A 75 13.64 -5.87 -14.98
N ASP A 76 12.93 -6.31 -13.94
CA ASP A 76 11.47 -6.43 -14.00
C ASP A 76 10.81 -5.07 -14.13
N LEU A 77 11.31 -4.07 -13.39
CA LEU A 77 10.78 -2.71 -13.47
C LEU A 77 10.99 -2.11 -14.86
N ARG A 78 12.12 -2.43 -15.51
CA ARG A 78 12.38 -2.03 -16.90
C ARG A 78 11.45 -2.75 -17.87
N GLU A 79 11.26 -4.06 -17.73
CA GLU A 79 10.32 -4.84 -18.56
C GLU A 79 8.86 -4.38 -18.37
N PHE A 80 8.52 -3.94 -17.15
CA PHE A 80 7.24 -3.33 -16.81
C PHE A 80 7.03 -1.95 -17.48
N GLY A 81 8.10 -1.30 -17.97
CA GLY A 81 8.03 -0.05 -18.73
C GLY A 81 8.70 1.15 -18.05
N MET A 82 9.41 0.95 -16.94
CA MET A 82 10.18 2.03 -16.31
C MET A 82 11.46 2.32 -17.10
N ILE A 83 11.72 3.61 -17.31
CA ILE A 83 12.89 4.08 -18.05
C ILE A 83 14.15 3.96 -17.16
N PRO A 84 15.29 3.44 -17.67
CA PRO A 84 16.52 3.25 -16.88
C PRO A 84 17.02 4.51 -16.18
N GLU A 85 16.93 5.67 -16.83
CA GLU A 85 17.34 6.97 -16.30
C GLU A 85 16.51 7.38 -15.08
N PHE A 86 15.24 6.95 -15.02
CA PHE A 86 14.37 7.18 -13.88
C PHE A 86 14.69 6.23 -12.74
N LEU A 87 14.86 4.93 -13.04
CA LEU A 87 15.28 3.92 -12.05
C LEU A 87 16.64 4.25 -11.44
N GLY A 88 17.56 4.81 -12.23
CA GLY A 88 18.87 5.26 -11.74
C GLY A 88 18.80 6.40 -10.70
N ARG A 89 17.68 7.13 -10.64
CA ARG A 89 17.42 8.15 -9.61
C ARG A 89 16.74 7.56 -8.36
N LEU A 90 16.27 6.32 -8.42
CA LEU A 90 15.57 5.60 -7.37
C LEU A 90 16.33 4.30 -7.01
N PRO A 91 17.52 4.41 -6.38
CA PRO A 91 18.36 3.25 -6.10
C PRO A 91 17.80 2.33 -5.01
N VAL A 92 16.83 2.81 -4.23
CA VAL A 92 16.18 2.04 -3.15
C VAL A 92 14.80 1.63 -3.63
N VAL A 93 14.59 0.33 -3.76
CA VAL A 93 13.29 -0.29 -4.04
C VAL A 93 12.84 -1.03 -2.79
N PHE A 94 11.60 -0.79 -2.38
CA PHE A 94 11.00 -1.46 -1.24
C PHE A 94 9.61 -1.96 -1.63
N THR A 95 9.30 -3.19 -1.25
CA THR A 95 8.02 -3.84 -1.53
C THR A 95 7.21 -3.97 -0.26
N LEU A 96 5.89 -3.89 -0.39
CA LEU A 96 4.97 -4.10 0.72
C LEU A 96 4.42 -5.52 0.65
N GLN A 97 4.49 -6.23 1.77
CA GLN A 97 3.92 -7.56 1.92
C GLN A 97 2.38 -7.52 1.89
N ALA A 98 1.78 -8.66 1.55
CA ALA A 98 0.34 -8.84 1.66
C ALA A 98 -0.12 -8.71 3.13
N MET A 99 -1.28 -8.10 3.36
CA MET A 99 -1.83 -7.99 4.71
C MET A 99 -2.37 -9.34 5.18
N THR A 100 -1.87 -9.82 6.31
CA THR A 100 -2.41 -11.00 7.01
C THR A 100 -3.64 -10.64 7.85
N GLU A 101 -4.41 -11.64 8.27
CA GLU A 101 -5.52 -11.46 9.21
C GLU A 101 -5.06 -10.77 10.50
N ASP A 102 -3.92 -11.20 11.06
CA ASP A 102 -3.36 -10.59 12.27
C ASP A 102 -2.97 -9.12 12.05
N MET A 103 -2.38 -8.79 10.90
CA MET A 103 -2.06 -7.40 10.55
C MET A 103 -3.34 -6.55 10.43
N LEU A 104 -4.41 -7.09 9.85
CA LEU A 104 -5.70 -6.40 9.75
C LEU A 104 -6.32 -6.16 11.14
N ALA A 105 -6.27 -7.15 12.03
CA ALA A 105 -6.70 -7.00 13.42
C ALA A 105 -5.87 -5.95 14.17
N GLN A 106 -4.56 -5.91 13.95
CA GLN A 106 -3.69 -4.86 14.50
C GLN A 106 -4.07 -3.47 13.97
N VAL A 107 -4.36 -3.33 12.68
CA VAL A 107 -4.78 -2.05 12.08
C VAL A 107 -6.08 -1.52 12.71
N LEU A 108 -7.00 -2.41 13.11
CA LEU A 108 -8.24 -2.03 13.79
C LEU A 108 -8.03 -1.50 15.22
N THR A 109 -6.94 -1.87 15.89
CA THR A 109 -6.80 -1.71 17.36
C THR A 109 -5.56 -0.91 17.77
N GLN A 110 -4.41 -1.14 17.14
CA GLN A 110 -3.11 -0.62 17.59
C GLN A 110 -2.87 0.85 17.22
N PRO A 111 -3.09 1.31 15.97
CA PRO A 111 -2.79 2.69 15.59
C PRO A 111 -3.46 3.71 16.51
N LYS A 112 -2.82 4.87 16.69
CA LYS A 112 -3.43 5.98 17.44
C LYS A 112 -4.78 6.39 16.85
N ASN A 113 -4.87 6.36 15.51
CA ASN A 113 -6.07 6.70 14.76
C ASN A 113 -6.79 5.44 14.24
N ALA A 114 -6.77 4.34 14.99
CA ALA A 114 -7.45 3.11 14.59
C ALA A 114 -8.97 3.31 14.50
N ILE A 115 -9.63 2.62 13.57
CA ILE A 115 -11.06 2.83 13.26
C ILE A 115 -11.94 2.57 14.49
N LEU A 116 -11.66 1.51 15.26
CA LEU A 116 -12.44 1.19 16.46
C LEU A 116 -12.32 2.31 17.50
N LYS A 117 -11.11 2.84 17.74
CA LYS A 117 -10.88 3.98 18.64
C LYS A 117 -11.64 5.23 18.21
N GLN A 118 -11.79 5.46 16.90
CA GLN A 118 -12.57 6.57 16.38
C GLN A 118 -14.06 6.43 16.74
N TYR A 119 -14.65 5.24 16.55
CA TYR A 119 -16.05 4.99 16.91
C TYR A 119 -16.28 5.00 18.42
N GLN A 120 -15.38 4.40 19.20
CA GLN A 120 -15.45 4.46 20.66
C GLN A 120 -15.45 5.90 21.16
N LYS A 121 -14.56 6.74 20.62
CA LYS A 121 -14.51 8.15 20.97
C LYS A 121 -15.75 8.92 20.49
N LEU A 122 -16.29 8.59 19.32
CA LEU A 122 -17.49 9.22 18.79
C LEU A 122 -18.70 8.96 19.71
N LEU A 123 -18.95 7.70 20.05
CA LEU A 123 -20.08 7.30 20.91
C LEU A 123 -19.90 7.72 22.37
N ALA A 124 -18.67 7.84 22.85
CA ALA A 124 -18.40 8.39 24.17
C ALA A 124 -18.83 9.86 24.32
N LEU A 125 -18.94 10.63 23.21
CA LEU A 125 -19.50 11.99 23.25
C LEU A 125 -20.99 12.00 23.61
N ASP A 126 -21.68 10.90 23.30
CA ASP A 126 -23.09 10.67 23.63
C ASP A 126 -23.23 9.81 24.90
N GLU A 127 -22.17 9.73 25.71
CA GLU A 127 -22.11 8.95 26.96
C GLU A 127 -22.33 7.44 26.78
N VAL A 128 -22.10 6.91 25.57
CA VAL A 128 -22.21 5.48 25.27
C VAL A 128 -20.85 4.80 25.33
N ASP A 129 -20.74 3.74 26.14
CA ASP A 129 -19.54 2.88 26.21
C ASP A 129 -19.60 1.79 25.13
N LEU A 130 -18.75 1.92 24.10
CA LEU A 130 -18.64 0.95 23.01
C LEU A 130 -17.45 0.01 23.25
N GLN A 131 -17.74 -1.28 23.36
CA GLN A 131 -16.73 -2.33 23.52
C GLN A 131 -16.71 -3.28 22.33
N PHE A 132 -15.51 -3.70 21.92
CA PHE A 132 -15.31 -4.69 20.88
C PHE A 132 -14.54 -5.86 21.46
N ASP A 133 -15.15 -7.04 21.43
CA ASP A 133 -14.47 -8.28 21.82
C ASP A 133 -13.40 -8.69 20.80
N ASP A 134 -12.36 -9.36 21.28
CA ASP A 134 -11.29 -9.92 20.43
C ASP A 134 -11.85 -10.85 19.33
N GLY A 135 -12.91 -11.59 19.63
CA GLY A 135 -13.60 -12.44 18.66
C GLY A 135 -14.23 -11.65 17.52
N ALA A 136 -14.84 -10.50 17.82
CA ALA A 136 -15.41 -9.62 16.81
C ALA A 136 -14.31 -9.01 15.93
N ILE A 137 -13.22 -8.56 16.54
CA ILE A 137 -12.06 -7.99 15.82
C ILE A 137 -11.50 -9.00 14.83
N ARG A 138 -11.29 -10.26 15.25
CA ARG A 138 -10.83 -11.32 14.34
C ARG A 138 -11.83 -11.62 13.23
N ALA A 139 -13.13 -11.70 13.55
CA ALA A 139 -14.15 -11.96 12.54
C ALA A 139 -14.17 -10.88 11.45
N ILE A 140 -14.04 -9.61 11.83
CA ILE A 140 -13.94 -8.48 10.90
C ILE A 140 -12.66 -8.58 10.07
N ALA A 141 -11.53 -8.90 10.70
CA ALA A 141 -10.25 -9.06 10.01
C ALA A 141 -10.29 -10.20 8.97
N LYS A 142 -10.87 -11.35 9.33
CA LYS A 142 -11.08 -12.49 8.42
C LYS A 142 -11.97 -12.11 7.23
N GLN A 143 -13.10 -11.46 7.50
CA GLN A 143 -14.01 -10.99 6.43
C GLN A 143 -13.34 -9.96 5.50
N ALA A 144 -12.47 -9.10 6.03
CA ALA A 144 -11.70 -8.15 5.24
C ALA A 144 -10.64 -8.84 4.36
N ALA A 145 -9.98 -9.88 4.88
CA ALA A 145 -9.00 -10.66 4.14
C ALA A 145 -9.63 -11.34 2.91
N GLU A 146 -10.84 -11.90 3.06
CA GLU A 146 -11.59 -12.52 1.95
C GLU A 146 -11.91 -11.53 0.81
N LYS A 147 -12.07 -10.24 1.12
CA LYS A 147 -12.39 -9.19 0.14
C LYS A 147 -11.18 -8.69 -0.66
N LYS A 148 -9.95 -9.15 -0.37
CA LYS A 148 -8.68 -8.80 -1.08
C LYS A 148 -8.46 -7.30 -1.36
N THR A 149 -9.05 -6.43 -0.56
CA THR A 149 -8.99 -4.96 -0.71
C THR A 149 -8.23 -4.30 0.46
N GLY A 150 -7.62 -5.12 1.32
CA GLY A 150 -6.77 -4.71 2.43
C GLY A 150 -7.51 -3.88 3.49
N ALA A 151 -6.80 -2.96 4.14
CA ALA A 151 -7.34 -2.14 5.22
C ALA A 151 -8.55 -1.26 4.81
N ARG A 152 -8.76 -1.00 3.52
CA ARG A 152 -9.95 -0.26 3.04
C ARG A 152 -11.24 -1.04 3.30
N ALA A 153 -11.19 -2.38 3.22
CA ALA A 153 -12.33 -3.24 3.50
C ALA A 153 -12.80 -3.13 4.95
N LEU A 154 -11.86 -2.96 5.89
CA LEU A 154 -12.14 -2.87 7.32
C LEU A 154 -13.13 -1.75 7.61
N ARG A 155 -12.91 -0.56 7.02
CA ARG A 155 -13.79 0.60 7.24
C ARG A 155 -15.20 0.33 6.73
N ALA A 156 -15.34 -0.21 5.52
CA ALA A 156 -16.65 -0.52 4.93
C ALA A 156 -17.42 -1.58 5.73
N ILE A 157 -16.72 -2.57 6.29
CA ILE A 157 -17.33 -3.60 7.13
C ILE A 157 -17.83 -2.99 8.44
N ILE A 158 -16.98 -2.21 9.14
CA ILE A 158 -17.37 -1.56 10.40
C ILE A 158 -18.52 -0.58 10.18
N GLU A 159 -18.44 0.27 9.15
CA GLU A 159 -19.46 1.28 8.85
C GLU A 159 -20.83 0.64 8.63
N LYS A 160 -20.88 -0.51 7.96
CA LYS A 160 -22.12 -1.27 7.80
C LYS A 160 -22.73 -1.69 9.15
N PHE A 161 -21.92 -2.17 10.09
CA PHE A 161 -22.41 -2.60 11.41
C PHE A 161 -22.77 -1.41 12.31
N MET A 162 -22.00 -0.32 12.23
CA MET A 162 -22.22 0.86 13.05
C MET A 162 -23.43 1.67 12.58
N LEU A 163 -23.84 1.56 11.32
CA LEU A 163 -24.99 2.29 10.78
C LEU A 163 -26.26 2.00 11.59
N ASP A 164 -26.57 0.73 11.85
CA ASP A 164 -27.77 0.34 12.62
C ASP A 164 -27.69 0.72 14.11
N ILE A 165 -26.49 1.01 14.63
CA ILE A 165 -26.28 1.40 16.04
C ILE A 165 -26.36 2.92 16.19
N MET A 166 -26.00 3.67 15.14
CA MET A 166 -25.99 5.13 15.14
C MET A 166 -27.34 5.74 14.73
N TYR A 167 -28.26 4.97 14.14
CA TYR A 167 -29.60 5.39 13.71
C TYR A 167 -30.69 4.67 14.52
#